data_AF-A0A8T7KYF9-F1
#
_entry.id   AF-A0A8T7KYF9-F1
#
_cell.length_a   1.000
_cell.length_b   1.000
_cell.length_c   1.000
_cell.angle_alpha   90.00
_cell.angle_beta   90.00
_cell.angle_gamma   90.00
#
_symmetry.space_group_name_H-M   'P 1'
#
loop_
_entity.id
_entity.type
_entity.pdbx_description
1 polymer ?
#
loop_
_entity_poly.entity_id
_entity_poly.type
_entity_poly.pdbx_seq_one_letter_code
_entity_poly.pdbx_strand_id
1 'polypeptide(L)'
;MGQGSSRIYNLISIVFLVLTIAVIVLVVTRLFGPAPVVQTVADLPTPFTLPTLTPSSTPTSTLPPTLTLTPTDTLTPTDTATPTPTITVSPTITDTPGPTDTPSATPTPSVSPTPTPTATPTGPTNTPSPTTSPYLFGLRDDQVVYTQNFANSAGCAWQGIGGQVIDLNNVAANGYQVHIFGPAIGDRFVTSGSNSLYGAGGWEQPVDNKINGNTYYVELLSAGGTPISPRIEVVFPLDCTKNVALVNFIQIRER
;
A
#
# COMPACT_ATOMS: atom_id res chain seq x y z
N MET A 1 -39.41 26.24 58.80
CA MET A 1 -38.81 25.36 57.77
C MET A 1 -39.81 25.21 56.63
N GLY A 2 -39.56 25.77 55.43
CA GLY A 2 -40.56 25.72 54.34
C GLY A 2 -40.24 26.50 53.05
N GLN A 3 -39.18 27.32 53.01
CA GLN A 3 -38.83 28.10 51.81
C GLN A 3 -37.99 27.34 50.75
N GLY A 4 -37.39 26.20 51.10
CA GLY A 4 -36.53 25.44 50.17
C GLY A 4 -37.31 24.65 49.12
N SER A 5 -38.39 24.00 49.52
CA SER A 5 -39.15 23.09 48.65
C SER A 5 -39.95 23.85 47.58
N SER A 6 -40.55 25.00 47.92
CA SER A 6 -41.29 25.83 46.96
C SER A 6 -40.41 26.45 45.87
N ARG A 7 -39.16 26.79 46.20
CA ARG A 7 -38.17 27.27 45.22
C ARG A 7 -37.76 26.19 44.23
N ILE A 8 -37.65 24.94 44.70
CA ILE A 8 -37.32 23.78 43.86
C ILE A 8 -38.47 23.45 42.90
N TYR A 9 -39.72 23.43 43.38
CA TYR A 9 -40.87 23.19 42.48
C TYR A 9 -41.07 24.29 41.46
N ASN A 10 -40.81 25.55 41.82
CA ASN A 10 -40.86 26.67 40.88
C ASN A 10 -39.74 26.54 39.82
N LEU A 11 -38.52 26.18 40.23
CA LEU A 11 -37.42 25.92 39.30
C LEU A 11 -37.75 24.78 38.33
N ILE A 12 -38.28 23.66 38.82
CA ILE A 12 -38.66 22.52 37.99
C ILE A 12 -39.76 22.94 36.99
N SER A 13 -40.75 23.69 37.44
CA SER A 13 -41.84 24.20 36.57
C SER A 13 -41.31 25.11 35.46
N ILE A 14 -40.35 25.99 35.79
CA ILE A 14 -39.69 26.87 34.80
C ILE A 14 -38.89 26.04 33.79
N VAL A 15 -38.14 25.02 34.24
CA VAL A 15 -37.38 24.15 33.33
C VAL A 15 -38.30 23.40 32.36
N PHE A 16 -39.41 22.85 32.85
CA PHE A 16 -40.40 22.19 31.99
C PHE A 16 -41.09 23.16 31.01
N LEU A 17 -41.36 24.40 31.43
CA LEU A 17 -41.88 25.45 30.54
C LEU A 17 -40.87 25.79 29.42
N VAL A 18 -39.60 25.95 29.76
CA VAL A 18 -38.56 26.26 28.77
C VAL A 18 -38.36 25.09 27.81
N LEU A 19 -38.35 23.85 28.30
CA LEU A 19 -38.24 22.66 27.46
C LEU A 19 -39.43 22.50 26.51
N THR A 20 -40.66 22.76 26.97
CA THR A 20 -41.84 22.70 26.11
C THR A 20 -41.80 23.78 25.03
N ILE A 21 -41.39 25.02 25.36
CA ILE A 21 -41.20 26.09 24.37
C ILE A 21 -40.11 25.71 23.36
N ALA A 22 -38.98 25.15 23.80
CA ALA A 22 -37.90 24.72 22.91
C ALA A 22 -38.34 23.63 21.92
N VAL A 23 -39.13 22.66 22.38
CA VAL A 23 -39.70 21.60 21.52
C VAL A 23 -40.67 22.19 20.51
N ILE A 24 -41.54 23.13 20.93
CA ILE A 24 -42.48 23.80 20.01
C ILE A 24 -41.71 24.56 18.92
N VAL A 25 -40.67 25.31 19.27
CA VAL A 25 -39.82 26.02 18.29
C VAL A 25 -39.14 25.05 17.32
N LEU A 26 -38.63 23.92 17.82
CA LEU A 26 -38.00 22.89 16.99
C LEU A 26 -39.01 22.27 16.00
N VAL A 27 -40.24 22.02 16.43
CA VAL A 27 -41.28 21.47 15.55
C VAL A 27 -41.72 22.49 14.50
N VAL A 28 -41.93 23.75 14.89
CA VAL A 28 -42.31 24.84 13.96
C VAL A 28 -41.21 25.09 12.92
N THR A 29 -39.94 25.10 13.32
CA THR A 29 -38.82 25.29 12.37
C THR A 29 -38.67 24.12 11.40
N ARG A 30 -39.07 22.90 11.77
CA ARG A 30 -39.09 21.75 10.88
C ARG A 30 -40.31 21.74 9.94
N LEU A 31 -41.46 22.21 10.39
CA LEU A 31 -42.68 22.29 9.57
C LEU A 31 -42.67 23.46 8.58
N PHE A 32 -42.08 24.59 8.96
CA PHE A 32 -42.01 25.81 8.14
C PHE A 32 -40.60 26.13 7.63
N GLY A 33 -39.68 25.16 7.75
CA GLY A 33 -38.35 25.28 7.16
C GLY A 33 -38.43 25.47 5.64
N PRO A 34 -37.49 26.21 5.03
CA PRO A 34 -37.45 26.34 3.58
C PRO A 34 -37.38 24.95 2.95
N ALA A 35 -38.18 24.73 1.90
CA ALA A 35 -38.12 23.49 1.14
C ALA A 35 -36.65 23.20 0.76
N PRO A 36 -36.19 21.93 0.83
CA PRO A 36 -34.85 21.58 0.38
C PRO A 36 -34.69 22.11 -1.05
N VAL A 37 -33.66 22.95 -1.26
CA VAL A 37 -33.37 23.50 -2.57
C VAL A 37 -33.10 22.32 -3.49
N VAL A 38 -34.07 22.02 -4.36
CA VAL A 38 -33.90 21.03 -5.42
C VAL A 38 -32.83 21.61 -6.34
N GLN A 39 -31.64 21.03 -6.33
CA GLN A 39 -30.61 21.38 -7.30
C GLN A 39 -31.15 21.05 -8.69
N THR A 40 -31.34 22.08 -9.51
CA THR A 40 -31.65 21.94 -10.92
C THR A 40 -30.46 21.23 -11.58
N VAL A 41 -30.66 19.95 -11.92
CA VAL A 41 -29.70 19.18 -12.72
C VAL A 41 -29.56 19.92 -14.05
N ALA A 42 -28.35 20.40 -14.32
CA ALA A 42 -28.00 21.02 -15.58
C ALA A 42 -28.33 20.07 -16.74
N ASP A 43 -28.81 20.66 -17.83
CA ASP A 43 -29.28 20.02 -19.04
C ASP A 43 -28.44 18.81 -19.48
N LEU A 44 -29.13 17.69 -19.65
CA LEU A 44 -28.62 16.48 -20.28
C LEU A 44 -28.33 16.78 -21.77
N PRO A 45 -27.11 16.56 -22.29
CA PRO A 45 -26.89 16.65 -23.72
C PRO A 45 -27.71 15.59 -24.43
N THR A 46 -28.47 16.02 -25.43
CA THR A 46 -29.20 15.19 -26.40
C THR A 46 -28.38 13.96 -26.81
N PRO A 47 -28.92 12.73 -26.72
CA PRO A 47 -28.22 11.55 -27.19
C PRO A 47 -28.08 11.63 -28.71
N PHE A 48 -26.85 11.84 -29.17
CA PHE A 48 -26.47 11.67 -30.57
C PHE A 48 -26.52 10.17 -30.90
N THR A 49 -27.53 9.75 -31.65
CA THR A 49 -27.65 8.37 -32.14
C THR A 49 -26.64 8.14 -33.25
N LEU A 50 -25.54 7.44 -32.92
CA LEU A 50 -24.58 6.92 -33.90
C LEU A 50 -25.20 5.70 -34.61
N PRO A 51 -25.08 5.53 -35.94
CA PRO A 51 -25.53 4.32 -36.62
C PRO A 51 -24.71 3.11 -36.14
N THR A 52 -25.35 2.25 -35.36
CA THR A 52 -24.80 0.95 -34.96
C THR A 52 -24.78 0.03 -36.17
N LEU A 53 -23.61 -0.18 -36.77
CA LEU A 53 -23.39 -1.33 -37.64
C LEU A 53 -23.57 -2.59 -36.79
N THR A 54 -24.61 -3.34 -37.09
CA THR A 54 -24.97 -4.60 -36.44
C THR A 54 -23.88 -5.63 -36.75
N PRO A 55 -23.09 -6.13 -35.78
CA PRO A 55 -22.27 -7.31 -36.04
C PRO A 55 -23.18 -8.52 -36.14
N SER A 56 -23.24 -9.11 -37.34
CA SER A 56 -23.83 -10.42 -37.60
C SER A 56 -23.18 -11.44 -36.67
N SER A 57 -23.99 -12.18 -35.92
CA SER A 57 -23.55 -13.29 -35.08
C SER A 57 -22.90 -14.37 -35.94
N THR A 58 -21.57 -14.42 -35.93
CA THR A 58 -20.79 -15.56 -36.45
C THR A 58 -21.06 -16.77 -35.54
N PRO A 59 -21.38 -17.96 -36.09
CA PRO A 59 -21.61 -19.14 -35.27
C PRO A 59 -20.31 -19.54 -34.55
N THR A 60 -20.36 -19.56 -33.23
CA THR A 60 -19.28 -20.02 -32.36
C THR A 60 -19.08 -21.52 -32.56
N SER A 61 -17.90 -21.93 -33.04
CA SER A 61 -17.50 -23.32 -33.11
C SER A 61 -17.37 -23.91 -31.70
N THR A 62 -18.32 -24.75 -31.30
CA THR A 62 -18.25 -25.57 -30.10
C THR A 62 -17.04 -26.51 -30.19
N LEU A 63 -16.04 -26.27 -29.35
CA LEU A 63 -14.91 -27.19 -29.16
C LEU A 63 -15.42 -28.52 -28.54
N PRO A 64 -14.86 -29.68 -28.95
CA PRO A 64 -15.20 -30.97 -28.38
C PRO A 64 -14.82 -31.06 -26.89
N PRO A 65 -15.50 -31.91 -26.09
CA PRO A 65 -15.24 -32.03 -24.66
C PRO A 65 -13.79 -32.47 -24.40
N THR A 66 -13.10 -31.72 -23.55
CA THR A 66 -11.74 -32.00 -23.09
C THR A 66 -11.75 -33.24 -22.19
N LEU A 67 -10.82 -34.16 -22.44
CA LEU A 67 -10.66 -35.39 -21.66
C LEU A 67 -10.43 -35.07 -20.18
N THR A 68 -11.34 -35.54 -19.33
CA THR A 68 -11.20 -35.50 -17.88
C THR A 68 -10.14 -36.53 -17.47
N LEU A 69 -8.95 -36.07 -17.06
CA LEU A 69 -7.94 -36.94 -16.49
C LEU A 69 -8.38 -37.37 -15.08
N THR A 70 -8.47 -38.68 -14.89
CA THR A 70 -8.77 -39.35 -13.62
C THR A 70 -7.71 -38.97 -12.58
N PRO A 71 -8.09 -38.61 -11.34
CA PRO A 71 -7.13 -38.34 -10.28
C PRO A 71 -6.29 -39.60 -10.02
N THR A 72 -4.98 -39.46 -10.13
CA THR A 72 -3.99 -40.51 -9.82
C THR A 72 -3.76 -40.53 -8.31
N ASP A 73 -3.63 -41.73 -7.76
CA ASP A 73 -3.50 -42.03 -6.34
C ASP A 73 -2.54 -41.10 -5.60
N THR A 74 -3.06 -40.46 -4.56
CA THR A 74 -2.33 -39.66 -3.59
C THR A 74 -1.36 -40.57 -2.82
N LEU A 75 -0.06 -40.34 -2.97
CA LEU A 75 0.95 -41.01 -2.16
C LEU A 75 0.74 -40.63 -0.68
N THR A 76 0.53 -41.66 0.14
CA THR A 76 0.46 -41.59 1.60
C THR A 76 1.74 -40.95 2.15
N PRO A 77 1.66 -40.00 3.09
CA PRO A 77 2.85 -39.42 3.70
C PRO A 77 3.61 -40.50 4.47
N THR A 78 4.89 -40.67 4.13
CA THR A 78 5.82 -41.53 4.86
C THR A 78 6.23 -40.84 6.15
N ASP A 79 6.11 -41.54 7.29
CA ASP A 79 6.56 -41.06 8.59
C ASP A 79 8.01 -40.59 8.53
N THR A 80 8.20 -39.28 8.67
CA THR A 80 9.54 -38.67 8.74
C THR A 80 10.04 -38.83 10.16
N ALA A 81 11.17 -39.51 10.33
CA ALA A 81 11.78 -39.74 11.63
C ALA A 81 12.05 -38.41 12.37
N THR A 82 11.41 -38.25 13.52
CA THR A 82 11.63 -37.14 14.45
C THR A 82 13.11 -37.10 14.87
N PRO A 83 13.80 -35.95 14.76
CA PRO A 83 15.19 -35.85 15.19
C PRO A 83 15.30 -36.01 16.71
N THR A 84 16.13 -36.96 17.13
CA THR A 84 16.49 -37.24 18.52
C THR A 84 17.18 -36.02 19.15
N PRO A 85 16.84 -35.59 20.38
CA PRO A 85 17.47 -34.46 21.02
C PRO A 85 18.97 -34.71 21.22
N THR A 86 19.80 -33.81 20.71
CA THR A 86 21.25 -33.84 20.86
C THR A 86 21.61 -33.33 22.27
N ILE A 87 22.33 -34.15 23.05
CA ILE A 87 22.83 -33.77 24.37
C ILE A 87 23.80 -32.60 24.22
N THR A 88 23.42 -31.44 24.76
CA THR A 88 24.27 -30.25 24.82
C THR A 88 25.27 -30.43 25.96
N VAL A 89 26.57 -30.44 25.65
CA VAL A 89 27.63 -30.56 26.65
C VAL A 89 27.73 -29.24 27.42
N SER A 90 27.65 -29.32 28.75
CA SER A 90 27.77 -28.20 29.70
C SER A 90 29.11 -27.48 29.54
N PRO A 91 29.19 -26.15 29.75
CA PRO A 91 30.44 -25.40 29.65
C PRO A 91 31.46 -25.86 30.69
N THR A 92 32.65 -26.20 30.20
CA THR A 92 33.82 -26.53 31.01
C THR A 92 34.34 -25.28 31.72
N ILE A 93 34.63 -25.41 33.02
CA ILE A 93 35.30 -24.41 33.85
C ILE A 93 36.57 -23.95 33.13
N THR A 94 36.70 -22.65 32.88
CA THR A 94 37.92 -22.05 32.37
C THR A 94 38.54 -21.21 33.47
N ASP A 95 39.80 -21.50 33.77
CA ASP A 95 40.58 -20.96 34.89
C ASP A 95 40.58 -19.44 34.98
N THR A 96 40.41 -18.96 36.21
CA THR A 96 40.64 -17.57 36.63
C THR A 96 42.12 -17.21 36.42
N PRO A 97 42.48 -16.23 35.57
CA PRO A 97 43.85 -15.78 35.47
C PRO A 97 44.29 -15.09 36.77
N GLY A 98 45.49 -15.44 37.24
CA GLY A 98 46.14 -14.89 38.43
C GLY A 98 46.56 -13.41 38.30
N PRO A 99 47.26 -12.87 39.31
CA PRO A 99 47.53 -11.44 39.42
C PRO A 99 48.33 -10.90 38.23
N THR A 100 47.78 -9.85 37.61
CA THR A 100 48.34 -9.07 36.51
C THR A 100 49.66 -8.40 36.89
N ASP A 101 50.71 -8.66 36.12
CA ASP A 101 51.97 -7.91 36.18
C ASP A 101 51.77 -6.44 35.78
N THR A 102 52.40 -5.57 36.56
CA THR A 102 52.53 -4.12 36.39
C THR A 102 52.92 -3.69 34.96
N PRO A 103 52.40 -2.55 34.45
CA PRO A 103 52.69 -2.10 33.09
C PRO A 103 54.17 -1.76 32.92
N SER A 104 54.84 -2.53 32.05
CA SER A 104 56.17 -2.22 31.53
C SER A 104 56.09 -1.11 30.48
N ALA A 105 57.13 -0.28 30.42
CA ALA A 105 57.20 0.93 29.62
C ALA A 105 56.84 0.70 28.14
N THR A 106 55.86 1.47 27.66
CA THR A 106 55.41 1.51 26.26
C THR A 106 56.57 1.87 25.34
N PRO A 107 56.96 1.04 24.36
CA PRO A 107 57.94 1.44 23.36
C PRO A 107 57.33 2.53 22.46
N THR A 108 58.08 3.61 22.26
CA THR A 108 57.80 4.71 21.34
C THR A 108 57.53 4.16 19.93
N PRO A 109 56.50 4.63 19.21
CA PRO A 109 56.18 4.14 17.86
C PRO A 109 57.36 4.41 16.91
N SER A 110 57.91 3.34 16.34
CA SER A 110 58.84 3.41 15.22
C SER A 110 58.09 3.89 13.98
N VAL A 111 58.72 4.79 13.22
CA VAL A 111 58.18 5.37 12.00
C VAL A 111 57.97 4.24 10.98
N SER A 112 56.70 3.92 10.71
CA SER A 112 56.33 2.95 9.68
C SER A 112 56.79 3.45 8.31
N PRO A 113 57.36 2.60 7.43
CA PRO A 113 57.72 3.02 6.08
C PRO A 113 56.47 3.49 5.34
N THR A 114 56.53 4.72 4.83
CA THR A 114 55.53 5.32 3.96
C THR A 114 55.17 4.34 2.83
N PRO A 115 53.90 4.01 2.60
CA PRO A 115 53.52 3.13 1.51
C PRO A 115 53.95 3.75 0.18
N THR A 116 54.82 3.04 -0.53
CA THR A 116 55.22 3.37 -1.90
C THR A 116 53.96 3.41 -2.77
N PRO A 117 53.75 4.42 -3.63
CA PRO A 117 52.55 4.52 -4.46
C PRO A 117 52.45 3.29 -5.38
N THR A 118 51.50 2.40 -5.07
CA THR A 118 51.11 1.29 -5.93
C THR A 118 50.58 1.87 -7.23
N ALA A 119 51.13 1.43 -8.37
CA ALA A 119 50.68 1.85 -9.69
C ALA A 119 49.17 1.65 -9.82
N THR A 120 48.44 2.75 -9.96
CA THR A 120 47.00 2.73 -10.24
C THR A 120 46.79 2.02 -11.57
N PRO A 121 46.03 0.90 -11.62
CA PRO A 121 45.75 0.24 -12.89
C PRO A 121 45.06 1.25 -13.82
N THR A 122 45.74 1.62 -14.89
CA THR A 122 45.31 2.63 -15.87
C THR A 122 44.37 2.04 -16.94
N GLY A 123 43.78 0.88 -16.66
CA GLY A 123 42.89 0.20 -17.59
C GLY A 123 41.42 0.56 -17.33
N PRO A 124 40.58 0.65 -18.37
CA PRO A 124 39.15 0.68 -18.17
C PRO A 124 38.76 -0.60 -17.42
N THR A 125 38.26 -0.43 -16.18
CA THR A 125 37.60 -1.53 -15.50
C THR A 125 36.38 -1.86 -16.35
N ASN A 126 36.30 -3.07 -16.91
CA ASN A 126 35.10 -3.50 -17.61
C ASN A 126 33.94 -3.39 -16.61
N THR A 127 33.17 -2.32 -16.72
CA THR A 127 31.92 -2.18 -15.99
C THR A 127 31.07 -3.36 -16.44
N PRO A 128 30.64 -4.26 -15.55
CA PRO A 128 29.79 -5.36 -15.95
C PRO A 128 28.59 -4.77 -16.69
N SER A 129 28.29 -5.33 -17.86
CA SER A 129 27.10 -4.94 -18.64
C SER A 129 25.87 -5.00 -17.73
N PRO A 130 24.95 -4.01 -17.80
CA PRO A 130 23.79 -4.00 -16.94
C PRO A 130 23.03 -5.31 -17.09
N THR A 131 22.83 -6.02 -15.97
CA THR A 131 21.99 -7.21 -15.92
C THR A 131 20.55 -6.76 -16.16
N THR A 132 19.98 -7.14 -17.30
CA THR A 132 18.57 -6.85 -17.60
C THR A 132 17.68 -7.44 -16.51
N SER A 133 16.77 -6.62 -15.96
CA SER A 133 15.81 -7.06 -14.95
C SER A 133 14.97 -8.25 -15.47
N PRO A 134 14.70 -9.27 -14.63
CA PRO A 134 13.86 -10.41 -15.00
C PRO A 134 12.37 -10.06 -15.05
N TYR A 135 11.98 -8.83 -14.72
CA TYR A 135 10.60 -8.38 -14.70
C TYR A 135 10.21 -7.63 -15.98
N LEU A 136 8.93 -7.66 -16.35
CA LEU A 136 8.40 -6.93 -17.51
C LEU A 136 8.16 -5.46 -17.19
N PHE A 137 7.83 -5.17 -15.93
CA PHE A 137 7.56 -3.83 -15.43
C PHE A 137 8.59 -3.44 -14.36
N GLY A 138 8.90 -2.15 -14.30
CA GLY A 138 9.70 -1.52 -13.27
C GLY A 138 8.97 -0.33 -12.66
N LEU A 139 9.55 0.22 -11.60
CA LEU A 139 9.10 1.50 -11.05
C LEU A 139 9.54 2.60 -11.99
N ARG A 140 8.62 3.47 -12.38
CA ARG A 140 8.91 4.62 -13.23
C ARG A 140 9.88 5.55 -12.50
N ASP A 141 10.96 5.91 -13.20
CA ASP A 141 12.04 6.77 -12.70
C ASP A 141 12.72 6.23 -11.42
N ASP A 142 12.53 4.93 -11.10
CA ASP A 142 13.01 4.27 -9.88
C ASP A 142 12.65 5.00 -8.57
N GLN A 143 11.51 5.72 -8.55
CA GLN A 143 11.10 6.57 -7.43
C GLN A 143 9.63 6.38 -7.05
N VAL A 144 9.36 6.31 -5.73
CA VAL A 144 8.03 6.49 -5.17
C VAL A 144 7.84 7.97 -4.87
N VAL A 145 6.80 8.58 -5.44
CA VAL A 145 6.54 10.02 -5.27
C VAL A 145 5.48 10.22 -4.20
N TYR A 146 5.79 11.01 -3.17
CA TYR A 146 4.85 11.31 -2.10
C TYR A 146 4.18 12.66 -2.31
N THR A 147 2.87 12.70 -2.12
CA THR A 147 2.05 13.91 -2.30
C THR A 147 1.01 14.03 -1.20
N GLN A 148 0.41 15.21 -1.09
CA GLN A 148 -0.74 15.41 -0.21
C GLN A 148 -1.97 14.75 -0.83
N ASN A 149 -2.86 14.23 0.03
CA ASN A 149 -4.14 13.66 -0.36
C ASN A 149 -4.92 14.61 -1.28
N PHE A 150 -4.97 14.22 -2.55
CA PHE A 150 -5.81 14.80 -3.59
C PHE A 150 -6.95 13.85 -3.97
N ALA A 151 -6.96 12.62 -3.43
CA ALA A 151 -7.86 11.56 -3.83
C ALA A 151 -9.29 11.77 -3.33
N ASN A 152 -9.42 12.43 -2.19
CA ASN A 152 -10.70 12.70 -1.53
C ASN A 152 -10.59 13.89 -0.56
N SER A 153 -11.70 14.23 0.09
CA SER A 153 -11.80 15.36 1.01
C SER A 153 -11.37 15.05 2.46
N ALA A 154 -10.81 13.87 2.76
CA ALA A 154 -10.48 13.48 4.14
C ALA A 154 -9.18 14.12 4.66
N GLY A 155 -8.36 14.71 3.79
CA GLY A 155 -7.11 15.37 4.20
C GLY A 155 -6.19 14.41 4.96
N CYS A 156 -5.79 14.78 6.18
CA CYS A 156 -4.92 13.98 7.06
C CYS A 156 -5.61 12.76 7.71
N ALA A 157 -6.95 12.66 7.64
CA ALA A 157 -7.72 11.52 8.17
C ALA A 157 -7.79 10.36 7.16
N TRP A 158 -6.79 10.25 6.30
CA TRP A 158 -6.69 9.26 5.25
C TRP A 158 -5.24 9.13 4.80
N GLN A 159 -4.84 7.90 4.45
CA GLN A 159 -3.54 7.59 3.84
C GLN A 159 -3.76 6.49 2.81
N GLY A 160 -3.08 6.57 1.66
CA GLY A 160 -3.26 5.61 0.59
C GLY A 160 -2.11 5.54 -0.39
N ILE A 161 -2.07 4.44 -1.12
CA ILE A 161 -1.10 4.18 -2.18
C ILE A 161 -1.87 4.12 -3.48
N GLY A 162 -1.41 4.83 -4.49
CA GLY A 162 -2.00 4.78 -5.82
C GLY A 162 -0.95 4.97 -6.90
N GLY A 163 -1.37 5.06 -8.13
CA GLY A 163 -0.46 5.28 -9.25
C GLY A 163 -1.05 4.80 -10.55
N GLN A 164 -0.21 4.62 -11.55
CA GLN A 164 -0.58 4.15 -12.87
C GLN A 164 0.22 2.92 -13.27
N VAL A 165 -0.32 2.15 -14.21
CA VAL A 165 0.42 1.15 -14.97
C VAL A 165 0.41 1.58 -16.43
N ILE A 166 1.59 1.72 -17.03
CA ILE A 166 1.76 2.17 -18.42
C ILE A 166 2.70 1.25 -19.19
N ASP A 167 2.49 1.14 -20.49
CA ASP A 167 3.32 0.35 -21.40
C ASP A 167 4.58 1.11 -21.87
N LEU A 168 5.35 0.47 -22.75
CA LEU A 168 6.58 1.03 -23.36
C LEU A 168 6.33 2.34 -24.13
N ASN A 169 5.10 2.58 -24.58
CA ASN A 169 4.70 3.76 -25.34
C ASN A 169 4.08 4.84 -24.44
N ASN A 170 4.14 4.67 -23.11
CA ASN A 170 3.45 5.52 -22.13
C ASN A 170 1.92 5.52 -22.25
N VAL A 171 1.35 4.44 -22.80
CA VAL A 171 -0.11 4.25 -22.87
C VAL A 171 -0.56 3.44 -21.66
N ALA A 172 -1.77 3.71 -21.18
CA ALA A 172 -2.36 2.99 -20.06
C ALA A 172 -2.43 1.47 -20.31
N ALA A 173 -1.87 0.72 -19.37
CA ALA A 173 -1.85 -0.73 -19.37
C ALA A 173 -2.85 -1.24 -18.32
N ASN A 174 -4.08 -1.48 -18.74
CA ASN A 174 -5.21 -1.86 -17.86
C ASN A 174 -5.35 -3.37 -17.68
N GLY A 175 -6.04 -3.76 -16.61
CA GLY A 175 -6.36 -5.18 -16.34
C GLY A 175 -5.25 -5.98 -15.63
N TYR A 176 -4.16 -5.33 -15.23
CA TYR A 176 -3.16 -5.92 -14.35
C TYR A 176 -3.63 -5.84 -12.89
N GLN A 177 -3.18 -6.75 -12.05
CA GLN A 177 -3.45 -6.68 -10.62
C GLN A 177 -2.28 -6.02 -9.90
N VAL A 178 -2.56 -4.98 -9.13
CA VAL A 178 -1.62 -4.39 -8.20
C VAL A 178 -1.85 -5.06 -6.85
N HIS A 179 -0.81 -5.70 -6.33
CA HIS A 179 -0.82 -6.34 -5.04
C HIS A 179 -0.15 -5.42 -4.02
N ILE A 180 -0.93 -4.97 -3.03
CA ILE A 180 -0.48 -4.10 -1.94
C ILE A 180 -0.62 -4.88 -0.65
N PHE A 181 0.48 -5.01 0.09
CA PHE A 181 0.48 -5.81 1.30
C PHE A 181 1.44 -5.27 2.35
N GLY A 182 1.20 -5.63 3.60
CA GLY A 182 2.05 -5.25 4.71
C GLY A 182 1.43 -5.66 6.04
N PRO A 183 2.19 -5.57 7.15
CA PRO A 183 1.74 -6.02 8.46
C PRO A 183 0.43 -5.38 8.93
N ALA A 184 0.17 -4.13 8.52
CA ALA A 184 -1.00 -3.36 8.93
C ALA A 184 -2.29 -3.70 8.16
N ILE A 185 -2.17 -4.22 6.92
CA ILE A 185 -3.33 -4.38 6.02
C ILE A 185 -3.53 -5.82 5.52
N GLY A 186 -2.53 -6.71 5.63
CA GLY A 186 -2.53 -8.00 4.93
C GLY A 186 -2.53 -7.80 3.41
N ASP A 187 -2.94 -8.81 2.65
CA ASP A 187 -2.96 -8.76 1.19
C ASP A 187 -4.17 -7.97 0.64
N ARG A 188 -3.93 -7.06 -0.30
CA ARG A 188 -4.96 -6.30 -1.03
C ARG A 188 -4.64 -6.28 -2.52
N PHE A 189 -5.68 -6.36 -3.33
CA PHE A 189 -5.55 -6.41 -4.79
C PHE A 189 -6.43 -5.36 -5.42
N VAL A 190 -5.85 -4.54 -6.30
CA VAL A 190 -6.57 -3.52 -7.07
C VAL A 190 -6.23 -3.67 -8.53
N THR A 191 -7.20 -3.51 -9.42
CA THR A 191 -6.96 -3.60 -10.87
C THR A 191 -6.47 -2.27 -11.44
N SER A 192 -5.46 -2.30 -12.31
CA SER A 192 -5.04 -1.10 -13.05
C SER A 192 -6.15 -0.63 -14.00
N GLY A 193 -6.38 0.68 -14.02
CA GLY A 193 -7.48 1.31 -14.75
C GLY A 193 -8.80 1.39 -13.94
N SER A 194 -8.81 0.96 -12.68
CA SER A 194 -10.00 1.05 -11.82
C SER A 194 -10.28 2.45 -11.28
N ASN A 195 -9.26 3.34 -11.23
CA ASN A 195 -9.43 4.70 -10.76
C ASN A 195 -8.75 5.72 -11.70
N SER A 196 -9.56 6.40 -12.51
CA SER A 196 -9.08 7.38 -13.49
C SER A 196 -8.51 8.67 -12.88
N LEU A 197 -8.73 8.92 -11.58
CA LEU A 197 -8.16 10.08 -10.89
C LEU A 197 -6.64 10.05 -10.89
N TYR A 198 -6.07 8.84 -10.86
CA TYR A 198 -4.64 8.62 -10.95
C TYR A 198 -4.15 8.57 -12.40
N GLY A 199 -5.03 8.63 -13.40
CA GLY A 199 -4.77 8.52 -14.84
C GLY A 199 -5.48 7.33 -15.49
N ALA A 200 -5.38 7.19 -16.82
CA ALA A 200 -6.10 6.14 -17.55
C ALA A 200 -5.68 4.70 -17.16
N GLY A 201 -4.43 4.54 -16.70
CA GLY A 201 -3.88 3.30 -16.11
C GLY A 201 -4.02 3.24 -14.59
N GLY A 202 -4.84 4.12 -14.02
CA GLY A 202 -4.80 4.50 -12.61
C GLY A 202 -5.43 3.48 -11.67
N TRP A 203 -4.92 3.45 -10.44
CA TRP A 203 -5.40 2.59 -9.35
C TRP A 203 -5.14 3.27 -8.01
N GLU A 204 -5.90 2.86 -6.99
CA GLU A 204 -5.81 3.39 -5.64
C GLU A 204 -6.14 2.31 -4.62
N GLN A 205 -5.37 2.26 -3.53
CA GLN A 205 -5.63 1.46 -2.36
C GLN A 205 -5.47 2.32 -1.09
N PRO A 206 -6.57 2.66 -0.38
CA PRO A 206 -6.48 3.20 0.97
C PRO A 206 -5.78 2.21 1.91
N VAL A 207 -4.89 2.70 2.77
CA VAL A 207 -4.09 1.86 3.68
C VAL A 207 -4.32 2.18 5.16
N ASP A 208 -4.78 3.38 5.49
CA ASP A 208 -5.14 3.77 6.86
C ASP A 208 -6.07 5.00 6.85
N ASN A 209 -6.77 5.25 7.96
CA ASN A 209 -7.63 6.42 8.19
C ASN A 209 -6.94 7.53 9.00
N LYS A 210 -5.61 7.45 9.12
CA LYS A 210 -4.76 8.43 9.79
C LYS A 210 -3.35 8.38 9.22
N ILE A 211 -2.57 9.42 9.48
CA ILE A 211 -1.15 9.43 9.14
C ILE A 211 -0.40 8.44 10.03
N ASN A 212 0.34 7.54 9.40
CA ASN A 212 1.25 6.61 10.04
C ASN A 212 2.59 6.53 9.27
N GLY A 213 3.55 5.79 9.82
CA GLY A 213 4.86 5.51 9.22
C GLY A 213 5.07 4.02 8.97
N ASN A 214 3.98 3.28 8.71
CA ASN A 214 4.04 1.86 8.45
C ASN A 214 4.74 1.59 7.10
N THR A 215 5.36 0.42 7.03
CA THR A 215 5.92 -0.09 5.78
C THR A 215 4.87 -0.92 5.05
N TYR A 216 4.73 -0.62 3.76
CA TYR A 216 3.91 -1.35 2.82
C TYR A 216 4.78 -1.85 1.67
N TYR A 217 4.31 -2.87 0.98
CA TYR A 217 4.94 -3.43 -0.22
C TYR A 217 3.94 -3.41 -1.36
N VAL A 218 4.44 -3.09 -2.55
CA VAL A 218 3.64 -3.05 -3.78
C VAL A 218 4.35 -3.84 -4.87
N GLU A 219 3.62 -4.72 -5.54
CA GLU A 219 4.10 -5.41 -6.73
C GLU A 219 2.99 -5.49 -7.78
N LEU A 220 3.39 -5.55 -9.03
CA LEU A 220 2.47 -5.73 -10.15
C LEU A 220 2.43 -7.21 -10.53
N LEU A 221 1.21 -7.72 -10.68
CA LEU A 221 0.91 -9.07 -11.11
C LEU A 221 0.25 -9.06 -12.49
N SER A 222 0.49 -10.12 -13.25
CA SER A 222 -0.32 -10.43 -14.43
C SER A 222 -1.78 -10.66 -14.03
N ALA A 223 -2.70 -10.65 -15.00
CA ALA A 223 -4.10 -11.01 -14.76
C ALA A 223 -4.28 -12.44 -14.17
N GLY A 224 -3.27 -13.31 -14.33
CA GLY A 224 -3.23 -14.65 -13.74
C GLY A 224 -2.52 -14.74 -12.39
N GLY A 225 -2.14 -13.61 -11.78
CA GLY A 225 -1.53 -13.56 -10.44
C GLY A 225 -0.01 -13.77 -10.38
N THR A 226 0.69 -13.81 -11.53
CA THR A 226 2.15 -13.96 -11.56
C THR A 226 2.84 -12.61 -11.33
N PRO A 227 3.82 -12.50 -10.41
CA PRO A 227 4.61 -11.27 -10.27
C PRO A 227 5.37 -10.91 -11.54
N ILE A 228 5.18 -9.67 -12.02
CA ILE A 228 5.79 -9.14 -13.24
C ILE A 228 6.53 -7.82 -13.02
N SER A 229 6.64 -7.37 -11.77
CA SER A 229 7.54 -6.31 -11.32
C SER A 229 8.36 -6.77 -10.10
N PRO A 230 9.46 -6.09 -9.76
CA PRO A 230 10.03 -6.17 -8.42
C PRO A 230 8.99 -5.75 -7.37
N ARG A 231 9.23 -6.18 -6.14
CA ARG A 231 8.55 -5.67 -4.96
C ARG A 231 9.11 -4.30 -4.58
N ILE A 232 8.24 -3.30 -4.50
CA ILE A 232 8.57 -1.93 -4.13
C ILE A 232 8.21 -1.73 -2.67
N GLU A 233 9.15 -1.22 -1.87
CA GLU A 233 8.90 -0.84 -0.48
C GLU A 233 8.39 0.61 -0.43
N VAL A 234 7.32 0.84 0.33
CA VAL A 234 6.72 2.15 0.55
C VAL A 234 6.67 2.42 2.05
N VAL A 235 7.44 3.41 2.50
CA VAL A 235 7.44 3.87 3.90
C VAL A 235 6.93 5.31 3.94
N PHE A 236 5.84 5.57 4.64
CA PHE A 236 5.32 6.92 4.76
C PHE A 236 6.15 7.77 5.73
N PRO A 237 6.40 9.05 5.41
CA PRO A 237 7.29 9.91 6.21
C PRO A 237 6.62 10.53 7.45
N LEU A 238 5.46 10.02 7.90
CA LEU A 238 4.67 10.59 9.01
C LEU A 238 4.27 12.07 8.80
N ASP A 239 4.14 12.51 7.55
CA ASP A 239 3.83 13.89 7.17
C ASP A 239 2.50 13.92 6.40
N CYS A 240 1.54 14.73 6.86
CA CYS A 240 0.24 14.86 6.21
C CYS A 240 0.33 15.44 4.79
N THR A 241 1.36 16.23 4.48
CA THR A 241 1.58 16.73 3.11
C THR A 241 2.13 15.65 2.17
N LYS A 242 2.40 14.45 2.69
CA LYS A 242 2.99 13.30 2.00
C LYS A 242 2.25 11.99 2.33
N ASN A 243 0.91 12.05 2.41
CA ASN A 243 0.05 10.94 2.79
C ASN A 243 -0.56 10.15 1.62
N VAL A 244 -0.22 10.50 0.38
CA VAL A 244 -0.39 9.64 -0.81
C VAL A 244 0.98 9.21 -1.31
N ALA A 245 1.21 7.91 -1.48
CA ALA A 245 2.37 7.40 -2.20
C ALA A 245 1.97 7.03 -3.63
N LEU A 246 2.64 7.61 -4.62
CA LEU A 246 2.46 7.35 -6.03
C LEU A 246 3.49 6.33 -6.51
N VAL A 247 3.01 5.14 -6.86
CA VAL A 247 3.78 4.01 -7.38
C VAL A 247 3.36 3.80 -8.83
N ASN A 248 4.13 4.37 -9.76
CA ASN A 248 3.85 4.26 -11.18
C ASN A 248 4.68 3.13 -11.79
N PHE A 249 4.04 2.12 -12.35
CA PHE A 249 4.71 1.03 -13.07
C PHE A 249 4.83 1.36 -14.55
N ILE A 250 6.00 1.15 -15.12
CA ILE A 250 6.25 1.27 -16.57
C ILE A 250 6.79 -0.05 -17.11
N GLN A 251 6.31 -0.46 -18.27
CA GLN A 251 6.87 -1.60 -18.98
C GLN A 251 8.29 -1.26 -19.45
N ILE A 252 9.26 -2.11 -19.14
CA ILE A 252 10.69 -1.87 -19.42
C ILE A 252 11.24 -2.73 -20.56
N ARG A 253 10.43 -3.67 -21.08
CA ARG A 253 10.77 -4.53 -22.21
C ARG A 253 9.53 -5.21 -22.81
N GLU A 254 9.64 -5.68 -24.04
CA GLU A 254 8.61 -6.46 -24.73
C GLU A 254 8.38 -7.82 -24.03
N ARG A 255 7.19 -8.41 -24.26
CA ARG A 255 6.79 -9.70 -23.67
C ARG A 255 7.48 -10.89 -24.32
#